data_AF-A0A1S6QFW5-F1
#
_entry.id   AF-A0A1S6QFW5-F1
#
_cell.length_a   1.000
_cell.length_b   1.000
_cell.length_c   1.000
_cell.angle_alpha   90.00
_cell.angle_beta   90.00
_cell.angle_gamma   90.00
#
_symmetry.space_group_name_H-M   'P 1'
#
loop_
_entity.id
_entity.type
_entity.pdbx_description
1 polymer ?
#
loop_
_entity_poly.entity_id
_entity_poly.type
_entity_poly.pdbx_seq_one_letter_code
_entity_poly.pdbx_strand_id
1 'polypeptide(L)' 'MEITQTDYNILKAIQSGRVESGTSPSHFVDYCDNVIGGDPRPLIAEGYIDADRFINGLTDKGNQSIADYEKEHNIS' A
#
# COMPACT_ATOMS: atom_id res chain seq x y z
N MET A 1 5.58 -7.34 11.09
CA MET A 1 6.07 -7.70 9.75
C MET A 1 6.99 -6.58 9.29
N GLU A 2 8.19 -6.90 8.82
CA GLU A 2 9.00 -5.92 8.08
C GLU A 2 8.40 -5.78 6.68
N ILE A 3 8.17 -4.54 6.24
CA ILE A 3 7.64 -4.29 4.90
C ILE A 3 8.78 -4.38 3.87
N THR A 4 8.54 -5.10 2.79
CA THR A 4 9.51 -5.22 1.69
C THR A 4 9.49 -3.97 0.80
N GLN A 5 10.46 -3.85 -0.12
CA GLN A 5 10.42 -2.82 -1.17
C GLN A 5 9.11 -2.86 -1.99
N THR A 6 8.59 -4.07 -2.25
CA THR A 6 7.32 -4.25 -2.96
C THR A 6 6.15 -3.74 -2.14
N ASP A 7 6.11 -4.06 -0.84
CA ASP A 7 5.08 -3.56 0.07
C ASP A 7 5.11 -2.04 0.16
N TYR A 8 6.31 -1.46 0.32
CA TYR A 8 6.52 -0.02 0.29
C TYR A 8 5.98 0.60 -1.01
N ASN A 9 6.28 0.01 -2.18
CA ASN A 9 5.80 0.52 -3.45
C ASN A 9 4.26 0.49 -3.57
N ILE A 10 3.61 -0.54 -3.02
CA ILE A 10 2.14 -0.63 -2.94
C ILE A 10 1.58 0.51 -2.08
N LEU A 11 2.14 0.73 -0.89
CA LEU A 11 1.69 1.79 0.01
C LEU A 11 1.93 3.19 -0.61
N LYS A 12 3.06 3.40 -1.28
CA LYS A 12 3.35 4.64 -2.02
C LYS A 12 2.39 4.88 -3.19
N ALA A 13 1.90 3.84 -3.85
CA ALA A 13 0.91 4.00 -4.92
C ALA A 13 -0.39 4.63 -4.39
N ILE A 14 -0.82 4.24 -3.19
CA ILE A 14 -1.96 4.88 -2.51
C ILE A 14 -1.58 6.29 -2.05
N GLN A 15 -0.44 6.47 -1.36
CA GLN A 15 -0.01 7.77 -0.84
C GLN A 15 0.12 8.85 -1.94
N SER A 16 0.60 8.45 -3.12
CA SER A 16 0.80 9.34 -4.27
C SER A 16 -0.46 9.56 -5.11
N GLY A 17 -1.58 8.91 -4.78
CA GLY A 17 -2.84 9.02 -5.52
C GLY A 17 -2.89 8.20 -6.81
N ARG A 18 -1.93 7.30 -7.06
CA ARG A 18 -2.01 6.35 -8.19
C ARG A 18 -3.12 5.33 -8.00
N VAL A 19 -3.47 5.05 -6.74
CA VAL A 19 -4.65 4.29 -6.35
C VAL A 19 -5.52 5.22 -5.52
N GLU A 20 -6.66 5.63 -6.08
CA GLU A 20 -7.58 6.58 -5.44
C GLU A 20 -8.58 5.88 -4.53
N SER A 21 -9.10 6.63 -3.55
CA SER A 21 -10.22 6.18 -2.72
C SER A 21 -11.43 5.83 -3.59
N GLY A 22 -12.11 4.74 -3.29
CA GLY A 22 -13.21 4.20 -4.12
C GLY A 22 -12.75 3.17 -5.17
N THR A 23 -11.45 2.91 -5.30
CA THR A 23 -10.94 1.80 -6.12
C THR A 23 -11.47 0.47 -5.60
N SER A 24 -11.95 -0.41 -6.49
CA SER A 24 -12.40 -1.74 -6.07
C SER A 24 -11.22 -2.62 -5.64
N PRO A 25 -11.39 -3.51 -4.64
CA PRO A 25 -10.31 -4.39 -4.20
C PRO A 25 -9.74 -5.27 -5.32
N SER A 26 -10.57 -5.76 -6.25
CA SER A 26 -10.12 -6.57 -7.39
C SER A 26 -9.22 -5.76 -8.33
N HIS A 27 -9.64 -4.53 -8.69
CA HIS A 27 -8.85 -3.69 -9.57
C HIS A 27 -7.54 -3.25 -8.91
N PHE A 28 -7.55 -3.03 -7.59
CA PHE A 28 -6.33 -2.76 -6.85
C PHE A 28 -5.36 -3.96 -6.86
N VAL A 29 -5.86 -5.18 -6.64
CA VAL A 29 -5.05 -6.40 -6.75
C VAL A 29 -4.48 -6.56 -8.16
N ASP A 30 -5.30 -6.41 -9.20
CA ASP A 30 -4.86 -6.50 -10.60
C ASP A 30 -3.81 -5.45 -10.93
N TYR A 31 -3.97 -4.21 -10.45
CA TYR A 31 -2.98 -3.15 -10.61
C TYR A 31 -1.65 -3.51 -9.94
N CYS A 32 -1.70 -3.98 -8.69
CA CYS A 32 -0.49 -4.36 -7.96
C CYS A 32 0.23 -5.54 -8.62
N ASP A 33 -0.49 -6.55 -9.10
CA ASP A 33 0.08 -7.71 -9.78
C ASP A 33 0.78 -7.32 -11.10
N ASN A 34 0.13 -6.47 -11.90
CA ASN A 34 0.62 -6.13 -13.24
C ASN A 34 1.62 -4.97 -13.27
N VAL A 35 1.49 -3.99 -12.37
CA VAL A 35 2.28 -2.73 -12.43
C VAL A 35 3.39 -2.70 -11.38
N ILE A 36 3.15 -3.26 -10.20
CA ILE A 36 4.11 -3.24 -9.08
C ILE A 36 4.82 -4.58 -8.94
N GLY A 37 4.15 -5.70 -9.26
CA GLY A 37 4.64 -7.06 -9.07
C GLY A 37 4.43 -7.58 -7.65
N GLY A 38 3.31 -7.24 -7.00
CA GLY A 38 3.03 -7.63 -5.61
C GLY A 38 1.55 -7.84 -5.30
N ASP A 39 1.28 -8.43 -4.14
CA ASP A 39 -0.08 -8.70 -3.64
C ASP A 39 -0.41 -7.74 -2.48
N PRO A 40 -1.43 -6.88 -2.58
CA PRO A 40 -1.78 -5.94 -1.52
C PRO A 40 -2.58 -6.59 -0.37
N ARG A 41 -3.08 -7.82 -0.54
CA ARG A 41 -3.97 -8.46 0.45
C ARG A 41 -3.35 -8.64 1.84
N PRO A 42 -2.06 -9.00 1.99
CA PRO A 42 -1.42 -9.04 3.30
C PRO A 42 -1.40 -7.66 3.99
N LEU A 43 -1.19 -6.58 3.26
CA LEU A 43 -1.19 -5.21 3.80
C LEU A 43 -2.58 -4.77 4.26
N ILE A 44 -3.63 -5.21 3.55
CA ILE A 44 -5.03 -5.01 3.98
C ILE A 44 -5.30 -5.82 5.26
N ALA A 45 -4.97 -7.12 5.26
CA ALA A 45 -5.23 -8.00 6.39
C ALA A 45 -4.53 -7.55 7.68
N GLU A 46 -3.33 -6.98 7.56
CA GLU A 46 -2.54 -6.44 8.66
C GLU A 46 -2.91 -4.99 9.03
N GLY A 47 -3.87 -4.37 8.32
CA GLY A 47 -4.38 -3.03 8.64
C GLY A 47 -3.45 -1.88 8.28
N TYR A 48 -2.57 -2.03 7.28
CA TYR A 48 -1.81 -0.91 6.69
C TYR A 48 -2.67 -0.09 5.72
N ILE A 49 -3.63 -0.76 5.07
CA ILE A 49 -4.54 -0.18 4.08
C ILE A 49 -5.95 -0.28 4.64
N ASP A 50 -6.66 0.83 4.66
CA ASP A 50 -8.09 0.84 4.96
C ASP A 50 -8.85 0.37 3.72
N ALA A 51 -9.42 -0.82 3.80
CA ALA A 51 -10.22 -1.41 2.76
C ALA A 51 -11.44 -2.14 3.34
N ASP A 52 -12.61 -1.81 2.82
CA ASP A 52 -13.84 -2.55 3.03
C ASP A 52 -14.43 -2.93 1.66
N ARG A 53 -15.57 -2.35 1.28
CA ARG A 53 -16.11 -2.50 -0.09
C ARG A 53 -15.21 -1.86 -1.16
N PHE A 54 -14.43 -0.86 -0.76
CA PHE A 54 -13.49 -0.13 -1.59
C PHE A 54 -12.19 0.12 -0.82
N ILE A 55 -11.12 0.41 -1.55
CA ILE A 55 -9.91 0.97 -0.97
C ILE A 55 -10.22 2.41 -0.54
N ASN A 56 -10.07 2.70 0.75
CA ASN A 56 -10.36 4.01 1.32
C ASN A 56 -9.08 4.86 1.46
N GLY A 57 -7.92 4.22 1.60
CA GLY A 57 -6.62 4.87 1.71
C GLY A 57 -5.64 4.13 2.62
N LEU A 58 -4.64 4.83 3.12
CA LEU A 58 -3.71 4.31 4.13
C LEU A 58 -4.25 4.56 5.54
N THR A 59 -4.02 3.61 6.45
CA THR A 59 -4.18 3.83 7.89
C THR A 59 -2.98 4.60 8.45
N ASP A 60 -3.04 5.00 9.72
CA ASP A 60 -1.89 5.55 10.42
C ASP A 60 -0.70 4.58 10.42
N LYS A 61 -0.96 3.27 10.55
CA LYS A 61 0.05 2.21 10.46
C LYS A 61 0.69 2.17 9.06
N GLY A 62 -0.12 2.31 8.01
CA GLY A 62 0.34 2.42 6.62
C GLY A 62 1.29 3.60 6.42
N ASN A 63 0.87 4.81 6.84
CA ASN A 63 1.67 6.02 6.72
C ASN A 63 2.98 5.94 7.52
N GLN A 64 2.92 5.43 8.76
CA GLN A 64 4.12 5.27 9.58
C GLN A 64 5.11 4.30 8.95
N SER A 65 4.63 3.19 8.39
CA SER A 65 5.51 2.20 7.75
C SER A 65 6.27 2.76 6.53
N ILE A 66 5.64 3.64 5.75
CA ILE A 66 6.33 4.37 4.68
C ILE A 66 7.47 5.20 5.25
N ALA A 67 7.20 6.01 6.28
CA ALA A 67 8.19 6.88 6.88
C ALA A 67 9.36 6.09 7.51
N ASP A 68 9.06 4.96 8.15
CA ASP A 68 10.06 4.07 8.73
C ASP A 68 10.95 3.45 7.65
N TYR A 69 10.36 2.98 6.55
CA TYR A 69 11.09 2.44 5.40
C TYR A 69 11.99 3.49 4.75
N GLU A 70 11.47 4.69 4.51
CA GLU A 70 12.23 5.80 3.92
C GLU A 70 13.43 6.17 4.82
N LYS A 71 13.23 6.22 6.14
CA LYS A 71 14.29 6.48 7.11
C LYS A 71 15.35 5.37 7.13
N GLU A 72 14.94 4.11 7.14
CA GLU A 72 15.86 2.96 7.17
C GLU A 72 16.72 2.89 5.91
N HIS A 73 16.11 3.16 4.75
CA HIS A 73 16.77 3.09 3.45
C HIS A 73 17.39 4.41 2.97
N ASN A 74 17.36 5.46 3.79
CA ASN A 74 17.84 6.81 3.47
C ASN A 74 17.22 7.38 2.16
N ILE A 75 15.92 7.16 1.99
CA ILE A 75 15.13 7.70 0.88
C ILE A 75 14.65 9.09 1.30
N SER A 76 14.95 10.10 0.48
CA SER A 76 14.64 11.51 0.70
C SER A 76 13.45 12.00 -0.11
#